data_AF-A0A7C5SVQ8-F1
#
_entry.id   AF-A0A7C5SVQ8-F1
#
_cell.length_a   1.000
_cell.length_b   1.000
_cell.length_c   1.000
_cell.angle_alpha   90.00
_cell.angle_beta   90.00
_cell.angle_gamma   90.00
#
_symmetry.space_group_name_H-M   'P 1'
#
loop_
_entity.id
_entity.type
_entity.pdbx_description
1 polymer ?
#
loop_
_entity_poly.entity_id
_entity_poly.type
_entity_poly.pdbx_seq_one_letter_code
_entity_poly.pdbx_strand_id
1 'polypeptide(L)' 'MESVRYGENIMLCKNHYEALLNLKRTYKEWFKAFGSISLNEYLRKVSRLNISGKWVREVASSILEGKLTFQ' A
#
# COMPACT_ATOMS: atom_id res chain seq x y z
N MET A 1 4.99 -14.23 -26.63
CA MET A 1 4.04 -14.29 -25.49
C MET A 1 4.35 -13.08 -24.61
N GLU A 2 3.82 -11.92 -24.95
CA GLU A 2 3.90 -10.72 -24.10
C GLU A 2 2.49 -10.43 -23.60
N SER A 3 2.17 -10.95 -22.42
CA SER A 3 0.97 -10.52 -21.72
C SER A 3 1.27 -9.18 -21.05
N VAL A 4 1.06 -8.09 -21.80
CA VAL A 4 0.98 -6.75 -21.23
C VAL A 4 -0.21 -6.75 -20.28
N ARG A 5 0.07 -6.82 -18.97
CA ARG A 5 -0.95 -6.64 -17.94
C ARG A 5 -1.38 -5.17 -17.98
N TYR A 6 -2.40 -4.86 -18.76
CA TYR A 6 -3.14 -3.62 -18.63
C TYR A 6 -3.78 -3.62 -17.24
N GLY A 7 -3.10 -3.01 -16.28
CA GLY A 7 -3.68 -2.74 -14.97
C GLY A 7 -4.90 -1.86 -15.17
N GLU A 8 -6.06 -2.33 -14.71
CA GLU A 8 -7.25 -1.49 -14.61
C GLU A 8 -6.85 -0.20 -13.88
N ASN A 9 -7.18 0.95 -14.47
CA ASN A 9 -6.90 2.25 -13.89
C ASN A 9 -7.88 2.43 -12.71
N ILE A 10 -7.57 1.83 -11.55
CA ILE A 10 -8.42 1.90 -10.36
C ILE A 10 -8.42 3.35 -9.89
N MET A 11 -9.50 4.08 -10.22
CA MET A 11 -9.75 5.37 -9.62
C MET A 11 -10.13 5.16 -8.14
N LEU A 12 -9.20 5.51 -7.26
CA LEU A 12 -9.44 5.53 -5.83
C LEU A 12 -10.39 6.68 -5.48
N CYS A 13 -11.33 6.46 -4.55
CA CYS A 13 -12.04 7.58 -3.95
C CYS A 13 -11.08 8.46 -3.14
N LYS A 14 -11.50 9.68 -2.80
CA LYS A 14 -10.68 10.65 -2.05
C LYS A 14 -9.97 10.03 -0.82
N ASN A 15 -10.70 9.28 -0.01
CA ASN A 15 -10.16 8.69 1.22
C ASN A 15 -9.12 7.59 0.93
N HIS A 16 -9.36 6.72 -0.06
CA HIS A 16 -8.40 5.70 -0.46
C HIS A 16 -7.16 6.31 -1.11
N TYR A 17 -7.32 7.38 -1.87
CA TYR A 17 -6.20 8.11 -2.46
C TYR A 17 -5.33 8.76 -1.37
N GLU A 18 -5.93 9.48 -0.42
CA GLU A 18 -5.21 10.04 0.73
C GLU A 18 -4.55 8.95 1.57
N ALA A 19 -5.20 7.81 1.76
CA ALA A 19 -4.63 6.66 2.43
C ALA A 19 -3.40 6.10 1.69
N LEU A 20 -3.46 5.99 0.36
CA LEU A 20 -2.31 5.58 -0.46
C LEU A 20 -1.13 6.56 -0.31
N LEU A 21 -1.39 7.87 -0.38
CA LEU A 21 -0.35 8.89 -0.19
C LEU A 21 0.28 8.80 1.21
N ASN A 22 -0.54 8.63 2.25
CA ASN A 22 -0.07 8.44 3.61
C ASN A 22 0.77 7.17 3.77
N LEU A 23 0.31 6.06 3.18
CA LEU A 23 1.02 4.77 3.19
C LEU A 23 2.42 4.90 2.55
N LYS A 24 2.52 5.59 1.41
CA LYS A 24 3.82 5.88 0.74
C LYS A 24 4.74 6.74 1.60
N ARG A 25 4.21 7.81 2.20
CA ARG A 25 4.98 8.72 3.06
C ARG A 25 5.51 7.97 4.29
N THR A 26 4.66 7.20 4.96
CA THR A 26 5.04 6.48 6.18
C THR A 26 5.98 5.32 5.91
N TYR A 27 5.91 4.67 4.74
CA TYR A 27 6.90 3.64 4.36
C TYR A 27 8.34 4.19 4.40
N LYS A 28 8.57 5.42 3.92
CA LYS A 28 9.90 6.04 3.96
C LYS A 28 10.42 6.19 5.39
N GLU A 29 9.55 6.56 6.31
CA GLU A 29 9.91 6.73 7.73
C GLU A 29 10.16 5.37 8.41
N TRP A 30 9.38 4.34 8.08
CA TRP A 30 9.63 2.98 8.54
C TRP A 30 10.92 2.40 7.96
N PHE A 31 11.20 2.64 6.69
CA PHE A 31 12.45 2.22 6.06
C PHE A 31 13.68 2.79 6.77
N LYS A 32 13.65 4.10 7.08
CA LYS A 32 14.71 4.75 7.87
C LYS A 32 14.81 4.20 9.30
N ALA A 33 13.68 4.03 9.98
CA ALA A 33 13.66 3.61 11.38
C ALA A 33 14.10 2.16 11.59
N PHE A 34 13.72 1.26 10.69
CA PHE A 34 14.02 -0.17 10.78
C PHE A 34 15.26 -0.58 9.97
N GLY A 35 15.87 0.34 9.21
CA GLY A 35 17.11 0.15 8.47
C GLY A 35 17.09 -0.88 7.32
N SER A 36 16.00 -1.63 7.13
CA SER A 36 15.89 -2.65 6.08
C SER A 36 14.49 -3.26 5.89
N ILE A 37 13.42 -2.67 6.45
CA ILE A 37 12.08 -3.26 6.30
C ILE A 37 11.66 -3.28 4.82
N SER A 38 11.30 -4.47 4.33
CA SER A 38 10.79 -4.61 2.96
C SER A 38 9.40 -3.99 2.83
N LEU A 39 9.05 -3.53 1.62
CA LEU A 39 7.71 -3.01 1.33
C LEU A 39 6.63 -4.05 1.68
N ASN A 40 6.83 -5.32 1.32
CA ASN A 40 5.85 -6.36 1.61
C ASN A 40 5.66 -6.56 3.13
N GLU A 41 6.75 -6.56 3.90
CA GLU A 41 6.65 -6.64 5.36
C GLU A 41 5.93 -5.44 5.96
N TYR A 42 6.25 -4.23 5.52
CA TYR A 42 5.57 -3.01 5.94
C TYR A 42 4.05 -3.09 5.69
N LEU A 43 3.64 -3.46 4.47
CA LEU A 43 2.23 -3.59 4.11
C LEU A 43 1.51 -4.69 4.92
N ARG A 44 2.17 -5.81 5.19
CA ARG A 44 1.62 -6.89 6.05
C ARG A 44 1.42 -6.43 7.49
N LYS A 45 2.33 -5.61 8.03
CA LYS A 45 2.16 -5.05 9.38
C LYS A 45 1.01 -4.06 9.40
N VAL A 46 1.00 -3.07 8.50
CA VAL A 46 -0.02 -2.02 8.47
C VAL A 46 -1.43 -2.57 8.23
N SER A 47 -1.60 -3.54 7.33
CA SER A 47 -2.92 -4.17 7.08
C SER A 47 -3.52 -4.88 8.29
N ARG A 48 -2.69 -5.30 9.27
CA ARG A 48 -3.12 -6.05 10.46
C ARG A 48 -3.17 -5.23 11.74
N LEU A 49 -2.59 -4.03 11.76
CA LEU A 49 -2.56 -3.18 12.94
C LEU A 49 -3.93 -2.54 13.17
N ASN A 50 -4.57 -2.87 14.30
CA ASN A 50 -5.88 -2.30 14.66
C ASN A 50 -5.85 -0.77 14.81
N ILE A 51 -4.68 -0.21 15.12
CA ILE A 51 -4.44 1.24 15.21
C ILE A 51 -4.42 1.94 13.84
N SER A 52 -4.21 1.21 12.75
CA SER A 52 -4.21 1.78 11.40
C SER A 52 -5.65 2.03 10.95
N GLY A 53 -5.92 3.20 10.37
CA GLY A 53 -7.26 3.53 9.87
C GLY A 53 -7.76 2.54 8.82
N LYS A 54 -9.09 2.32 8.76
CA LYS A 54 -9.73 1.37 7.85
C LYS A 54 -9.23 1.50 6.40
N TRP A 55 -9.25 2.71 5.85
CA TRP A 55 -8.83 2.98 4.47
C TRP A 55 -7.36 2.61 4.21
N VAL A 56 -6.47 2.86 5.18
CA VAL A 56 -5.05 2.50 5.08
C VAL A 56 -4.89 0.98 5.01
N ARG A 57 -5.64 0.24 5.84
CA ARG A 57 -5.61 -1.23 5.84
C ARG A 57 -6.13 -1.79 4.51
N GLU A 58 -7.23 -1.26 3.99
CA GLU A 58 -7.81 -1.69 2.71
C GLU A 58 -6.85 -1.44 1.53
N VAL A 59 -6.21 -0.27 1.47
CA VAL A 59 -5.21 0.04 0.45
C VAL A 59 -4.02 -0.90 0.57
N ALA A 60 -3.49 -1.12 1.78
CA ALA A 60 -2.37 -2.03 2.00
C ALA A 60 -2.68 -3.46 1.56
N SER A 61 -3.86 -3.98 1.89
CA SER A 61 -4.32 -5.30 1.44
C SER A 61 -4.48 -5.36 -0.09
N SER A 62 -5.07 -4.32 -0.70
CA SER A 62 -5.24 -4.28 -2.16
C SER A 62 -3.92 -4.31 -2.92
N ILE A 63 -2.87 -3.69 -2.35
CA ILE A 63 -1.51 -3.76 -2.91
C ILE A 63 -0.92 -5.16 -2.76
N LEU A 64 -1.05 -5.79 -1.59
CA LEU A 64 -0.57 -7.15 -1.34
C LEU A 64 -1.25 -8.17 -2.26
N GLU A 65 -2.51 -7.95 -2.60
CA GLU A 65 -3.31 -8.77 -3.52
C GLU A 65 -3.02 -8.49 -5.00
N GLY A 66 -2.18 -7.50 -5.31
CA GLY A 66 -1.85 -7.12 -6.69
C GLY A 66 -2.98 -6.39 -7.43
N LYS A 67 -4.03 -5.97 -6.72
CA LYS A 67 -5.15 -5.19 -7.28
C LYS A 67 -4.77 -3.73 -7.48
N LEU A 68 -3.91 -3.20 -6.61
CA LEU A 68 -3.44 -1.82 -6.66
C LEU A 68 -1.91 -1.77 -6.75
N THR A 69 -1.39 -1.00 -7.69
CA THR A 69 0.07 -0.83 -7.82
C THR A 69 0.59 0.20 -6.83
N PHE A 70 1.64 -0.15 -6.09
CA PHE A 70 2.40 0.80 -5.26
C PHE A 70 3.45 1.50 -6.12
N GLN A 71 3.03 2.48 -6.92
CA GLN A 71 3.93 3.31 -7.73
C GLN A 71 4.63 4.40 -6.92
#